data_AF-A0A2W5YRQ5-F1
#
_entry.id   AF-A0A2W5YRQ5-F1
#
_cell.length_a   1.000
_cell.length_b   1.000
_cell.length_c   1.000
_cell.angle_alpha   90.00
_cell.angle_beta   90.00
_cell.angle_gamma   90.00
#
_symmetry.space_group_name_H-M   'P 1'
#
loop_
_entity.id
_entity.type
_entity.pdbx_description
1 polymer ?
#
loop_
_entity_poly.entity_id
_entity_poly.type
_entity_poly.pdbx_seq_one_letter_code
_entity_poly.pdbx_strand_id
1 'polypeptide(L)'
;MIELNENHRRSISITLQQVDKTLCEWSDWAEGRVRRGVMYVERDTLSAGQKEKLKFRIAKVRQLMCHLRDDLRLQAATVDTSQALAGPASILWEMLAELNSRSLRAYGNVPDELASYLDGRGVQLAESMNDIARLFSRPVVDQPYFRAK
;
A
#
# COMPACT_ATOMS: atom_id res chain seq x y z
N MET A 1 -27.20 -25.52 1.39
CA MET A 1 -25.83 -25.31 0.91
C MET A 1 -25.90 -24.25 -0.18
N ILE A 2 -25.19 -23.13 -0.05
CA ILE A 2 -25.26 -22.04 -1.04
C ILE A 2 -24.24 -22.35 -2.14
N GLU A 3 -24.70 -22.58 -3.36
CA GLU A 3 -23.81 -22.70 -4.53
C GLU A 3 -23.49 -21.31 -5.09
N LEU A 4 -22.21 -21.01 -5.23
CA LEU A 4 -21.71 -19.78 -5.84
C LEU A 4 -20.98 -20.13 -7.15
N ASN A 5 -21.28 -19.39 -8.22
CA ASN A 5 -20.40 -19.38 -9.38
C ASN A 5 -19.06 -18.67 -9.06
N GLU A 6 -18.07 -18.88 -9.92
CA GLU A 6 -16.72 -18.36 -9.69
C GLU A 6 -16.67 -16.83 -9.66
N ASN A 7 -17.48 -16.15 -10.47
CA ASN A 7 -17.54 -14.69 -10.49
C ASN A 7 -18.08 -14.12 -9.17
N HIS A 8 -19.12 -14.73 -8.61
CA HIS A 8 -19.66 -14.36 -7.29
C HIS A 8 -18.64 -14.63 -6.19
N ARG A 9 -18.02 -15.81 -6.19
CA ARG A 9 -16.97 -16.18 -5.21
C ARG A 9 -15.83 -15.19 -5.23
N ARG A 10 -15.32 -14.85 -6.42
CA ARG A 10 -14.23 -13.89 -6.60
C ARG A 10 -14.62 -12.49 -6.13
N SER A 11 -15.78 -11.99 -6.55
CA SER A 11 -16.25 -10.65 -6.18
C SER A 11 -16.43 -10.49 -4.67
N ILE A 12 -17.05 -11.48 -4.03
CA ILE A 12 -17.23 -11.51 -2.56
C ILE A 12 -15.88 -11.58 -1.87
N SER A 13 -14.95 -12.43 -2.33
CA SER A 13 -13.63 -12.57 -1.72
C SER A 13 -12.83 -11.26 -1.78
N ILE A 14 -12.79 -10.60 -2.94
CA ILE A 14 -12.10 -9.30 -3.10
C ILE A 14 -12.70 -8.26 -2.15
N THR A 15 -14.03 -8.19 -2.08
CA THR A 15 -14.72 -7.24 -1.21
C THR A 15 -14.39 -7.50 0.26
N LEU A 16 -14.49 -8.74 0.73
CA LEU A 16 -14.19 -9.10 2.11
C LEU A 16 -12.71 -8.87 2.46
N GLN A 17 -11.79 -9.14 1.55
CA GLN A 17 -10.37 -8.87 1.76
C GLN A 17 -10.09 -7.37 1.91
N GLN A 18 -10.74 -6.52 1.10
CA GLN A 18 -10.61 -5.08 1.21
C GLN A 18 -11.18 -4.56 2.55
N VAL A 19 -12.33 -5.10 2.98
CA VAL A 19 -12.90 -4.80 4.29
C VAL A 19 -11.92 -5.20 5.40
N ASP A 20 -11.40 -6.42 5.39
CA ASP A 20 -10.52 -6.91 6.45
C ASP A 20 -9.23 -6.10 6.57
N LYS A 21 -8.61 -5.76 5.43
CA LYS A 21 -7.44 -4.86 5.38
C LYS A 21 -7.73 -3.51 6.01
N THR A 22 -8.89 -2.94 5.70
CA THR A 22 -9.34 -1.66 6.25
C THR A 22 -9.58 -1.76 7.77
N LEU A 23 -10.18 -2.86 8.24
CA LEU A 23 -10.39 -3.10 9.66
C LEU A 23 -9.08 -3.28 10.43
N CYS A 24 -8.04 -3.87 9.82
CA CYS A 24 -6.70 -3.91 10.41
C CYS A 24 -6.14 -2.50 10.64
N GLU A 25 -6.21 -1.63 9.63
CA GLU A 25 -5.74 -0.24 9.75
C GLU A 25 -6.51 0.54 10.83
N TRP A 26 -7.84 0.37 10.88
CA TRP A 26 -8.68 1.02 11.88
C TRP A 26 -8.44 0.47 13.30
N SER A 27 -8.09 -0.81 13.43
CA SER A 27 -7.70 -1.42 14.70
C SER A 27 -6.47 -0.71 15.26
N ASP A 28 -5.46 -0.45 14.43
CA ASP A 28 -4.27 0.27 14.87
C ASP A 28 -4.61 1.67 15.40
N TRP A 29 -5.47 2.42 14.72
CA TRP A 29 -5.90 3.75 15.19
C TRP A 29 -6.71 3.65 16.49
N ALA A 30 -7.57 2.64 16.62
CA ALA A 30 -8.31 2.39 17.84
C ALA A 30 -7.39 2.02 19.03
N GLU A 31 -6.23 1.43 18.75
CA GLU A 31 -5.16 1.15 19.71
C GLU A 31 -4.29 2.38 20.01
N GLY A 32 -4.48 3.47 19.27
CA GLY A 32 -3.75 4.73 19.46
C GLY A 32 -2.46 4.85 18.63
N ARG A 33 -2.32 4.06 17.55
CA ARG A 33 -1.25 4.29 16.57
C ARG A 33 -1.37 5.70 16.01
N VAL A 34 -0.28 6.46 16.11
CA VAL A 34 -0.09 7.76 15.45
C VAL A 34 1.24 7.72 14.69
N ARG A 35 1.19 7.85 13.36
CA ARG A 35 2.39 7.90 12.51
C ARG A 35 2.92 9.32 12.41
N ARG A 36 4.25 9.44 12.44
CA ARG A 36 4.97 10.69 12.24
C ARG A 36 6.17 10.46 11.33
N GLY A 37 6.27 11.24 10.27
CA GLY A 37 7.38 11.29 9.32
C GLY A 37 7.79 12.73 9.02
N VAL A 38 8.74 12.90 8.09
CA VAL A 38 9.31 14.22 7.76
C VAL A 38 8.27 15.18 7.16
N MET A 39 7.41 14.67 6.26
CA MET A 39 6.37 15.45 5.56
C MET A 39 4.94 14.98 5.90
N TYR A 40 4.77 14.10 6.90
CA TYR A 40 3.48 13.49 7.24
C TYR A 40 3.31 13.34 8.74
N VAL A 41 2.18 13.79 9.29
CA VAL A 41 1.86 13.67 10.72
C VAL A 41 0.40 13.29 10.87
N GLU A 42 0.13 12.12 11.44
CA GLU A 42 -1.20 11.79 11.95
C GLU A 42 -1.43 12.54 13.27
N ARG A 43 -2.67 12.97 13.50
CA ARG A 43 -3.11 13.44 14.81
C ARG A 43 -4.25 12.55 15.26
N ASP A 44 -4.12 12.02 16.47
CA ASP A 44 -5.20 11.27 17.09
C ASP A 44 -6.27 12.24 17.60
N THR A 45 -7.42 12.20 16.95
CA THR A 45 -8.59 13.00 17.28
C THR A 45 -9.72 12.17 17.90
N LEU A 46 -9.49 10.87 18.11
CA LEU A 46 -10.48 9.97 18.69
C LEU A 46 -10.39 9.97 20.21
N SER A 47 -11.51 10.27 20.86
CA SER A 47 -11.64 10.05 22.30
C SER A 47 -11.53 8.57 22.67
N ALA A 48 -11.16 8.28 23.92
CA ALA A 48 -11.13 6.92 24.44
C ALA A 48 -12.47 6.18 24.22
N GLY A 49 -13.60 6.87 24.42
CA GLY A 49 -14.93 6.30 24.19
C GLY A 49 -15.22 5.97 22.72
N GLN A 50 -14.71 6.77 21.78
CA GLN A 50 -14.82 6.46 20.34
C GLN A 50 -13.95 5.26 19.96
N LYS A 51 -12.74 5.18 20.50
CA LYS A 51 -11.83 4.04 20.28
C LYS A 51 -12.42 2.73 20.77
N GLU A 52 -12.98 2.70 21.97
CA GLU A 52 -13.63 1.50 22.50
C GLU A 52 -14.85 1.08 21.68
N LYS A 53 -15.68 2.04 21.26
CA LYS A 53 -16.80 1.77 20.33
C LYS A 53 -16.29 1.21 19.00
N LEU A 54 -15.21 1.77 18.46
CA LEU A 54 -14.62 1.30 17.20
C LEU A 54 -14.09 -0.13 17.33
N LYS A 55 -13.32 -0.45 18.39
CA LYS A 55 -12.86 -1.82 18.68
C LYS A 55 -14.02 -2.81 18.76
N PHE A 56 -15.07 -2.47 19.49
CA PHE A 56 -16.26 -3.31 19.61
C PHE A 56 -16.92 -3.57 18.25
N ARG A 57 -17.06 -2.54 17.42
CA ARG A 57 -17.64 -2.67 16.07
C ARG A 57 -16.75 -3.49 15.15
N ILE A 58 -15.43 -3.28 15.16
CA ILE A 58 -14.46 -4.08 14.40
C ILE A 58 -14.60 -5.57 14.76
N ALA A 59 -14.64 -5.91 16.05
CA ALA A 59 -14.81 -7.29 16.50
C ALA A 59 -16.10 -7.93 15.97
N LYS A 60 -17.21 -7.17 15.98
CA LYS A 60 -18.50 -7.66 15.44
C LYS A 60 -18.46 -7.88 13.94
N VAL A 61 -17.83 -6.99 13.17
CA VAL A 61 -17.71 -7.18 11.71
C VAL A 61 -16.82 -8.38 11.41
N ARG A 62 -15.68 -8.54 12.08
CA ARG A 62 -14.80 -9.70 11.92
C ARG A 62 -15.52 -11.02 12.20
N GLN A 63 -16.34 -11.07 13.25
CA GLN A 63 -17.15 -12.26 13.55
C GLN A 63 -18.09 -12.62 12.40
N LEU A 64 -18.79 -11.63 11.82
CA LEU A 64 -19.66 -11.85 10.66
C LEU A 64 -18.86 -12.31 9.43
N MET A 65 -17.68 -11.74 9.21
CA MET A 65 -16.81 -12.14 8.11
C MET A 65 -16.30 -13.57 8.26
N CYS A 66 -15.99 -14.03 9.48
CA CYS A 66 -15.66 -15.43 9.73
C CYS A 66 -16.81 -16.35 9.32
N HIS A 67 -18.04 -16.04 9.71
CA HIS A 67 -19.21 -16.83 9.31
C HIS A 67 -19.37 -16.85 7.79
N LEU A 68 -19.30 -15.70 7.12
CA LEU A 68 -19.39 -15.62 5.66
C LEU A 68 -18.28 -16.40 4.95
N ARG A 69 -17.05 -16.33 5.45
CA ARG A 69 -15.92 -17.10 4.92
C ARG A 69 -16.19 -18.60 5.03
N ASP A 70 -16.65 -19.04 6.19
CA ASP A 70 -16.83 -20.46 6.48
C ASP A 70 -18.04 -21.04 5.73
N ASP A 71 -19.18 -20.32 5.71
CA ASP A 71 -20.41 -20.71 5.01
C ASP A 71 -20.21 -20.77 3.49
N LEU A 72 -19.42 -19.85 2.93
CA LEU A 72 -19.18 -19.74 1.48
C LEU A 72 -17.86 -20.42 1.04
N ARG A 73 -17.09 -20.96 1.99
CA ARG A 73 -15.77 -21.57 1.78
C ARG A 73 -14.81 -20.68 0.99
N LEU A 74 -14.69 -19.43 1.43
CA LEU A 74 -13.79 -18.45 0.81
C LEU A 74 -12.37 -18.64 1.34
N GLN A 75 -11.38 -18.39 0.48
CA GLN A 75 -9.98 -18.42 0.87
C GLN A 75 -9.52 -17.02 1.30
N ALA A 76 -8.76 -16.97 2.39
CA ALA A 76 -8.05 -15.75 2.77
C ALA A 76 -6.96 -15.44 1.73
N ALA A 77 -6.80 -14.18 1.37
CA ALA A 77 -5.64 -13.77 0.57
C ALA A 77 -4.39 -13.76 1.44
N THR A 78 -3.31 -14.30 0.90
CA THR A 78 -1.95 -14.08 1.43
C THR A 78 -1.29 -13.04 0.53
N VAL A 79 -0.84 -11.94 1.12
CA VAL A 79 -0.10 -10.91 0.40
C VAL A 79 1.36 -11.00 0.84
N ASP A 80 2.24 -11.26 -0.12
CA ASP A 80 3.68 -11.21 0.12
C ASP A 80 4.09 -9.78 0.49
N THR A 81 4.67 -9.60 1.67
CA THR A 81 5.11 -8.29 2.15
C THR A 81 6.10 -7.64 1.18
N SER A 82 6.95 -8.43 0.52
CA SER A 82 7.88 -7.95 -0.51
C SER A 82 7.14 -7.29 -1.68
N GLN A 83 6.05 -7.89 -2.17
CA GLN A 83 5.22 -7.31 -3.24
C GLN A 83 4.44 -6.09 -2.75
N ALA A 84 3.95 -6.12 -1.51
CA ALA A 84 3.27 -4.98 -0.89
C ALA A 84 4.17 -3.75 -0.72
N LEU A 85 5.50 -3.93 -0.69
CA LEU A 85 6.49 -2.85 -0.58
C LEU A 85 7.09 -2.46 -1.93
N ALA A 86 7.41 -3.42 -2.79
CA ALA A 86 8.05 -3.17 -4.09
C ALA A 86 7.18 -2.30 -5.00
N GLY A 87 5.89 -2.62 -5.14
CA GLY A 87 4.97 -1.87 -6.01
C GLY A 87 4.88 -0.38 -5.65
N PRO A 88 4.51 -0.03 -4.40
CA PRO A 88 4.48 1.36 -3.97
C PRO A 88 5.84 2.07 -4.08
N ALA A 89 6.95 1.39 -3.77
CA ALA A 89 8.28 1.99 -3.90
C ALA A 89 8.61 2.37 -5.35
N SER A 90 8.27 1.53 -6.33
CA SER A 90 8.45 1.83 -7.75
C SER A 90 7.61 3.01 -8.23
N ILE A 91 6.35 3.10 -7.79
CA ILE A 91 5.47 4.24 -8.12
C ILE A 91 6.04 5.55 -7.55
N LEU A 92 6.50 5.52 -6.29
CA LEU A 92 7.11 6.69 -5.65
C LEU A 92 8.41 7.12 -6.33
N TRP A 93 9.23 6.16 -6.79
CA TRP A 93 10.42 6.45 -7.59
C TRP A 93 10.07 7.23 -8.86
N GLU A 94 9.06 6.77 -9.62
CA GLU A 94 8.61 7.42 -10.85
C GLU A 94 8.12 8.85 -10.58
N MET A 95 7.28 9.03 -9.55
CA MET A 95 6.80 10.35 -9.13
C MET A 95 7.94 11.29 -8.72
N LEU A 96 8.97 10.78 -8.05
CA LEU A 96 10.13 11.57 -7.63
C LEU A 96 11.07 11.89 -8.80
N ALA A 97 11.18 11.01 -9.80
CA ALA A 97 11.94 11.29 -11.02
C ALA A 97 11.32 12.46 -11.82
N GLU A 98 9.99 12.64 -11.70
CA GLU A 98 9.26 13.78 -12.25
C GLU A 98 9.36 15.05 -11.40
N LEU A 99 9.96 15.01 -10.21
CA LEU A 99 10.22 16.17 -9.36
C LEU A 99 11.42 16.98 -9.89
N ASN A 100 11.36 17.38 -11.16
CA ASN A 100 12.36 18.18 -11.83
C ASN A 100 11.74 19.48 -12.37
N SER A 101 12.60 20.46 -12.59
CA SER A 101 12.24 21.80 -13.06
C SER A 101 11.51 21.79 -14.40
N ARG A 102 11.81 20.84 -15.29
CA ARG A 102 11.14 20.68 -16.59
C ARG A 102 9.67 20.28 -16.40
N SER A 103 9.39 19.30 -15.56
CA SER A 103 8.02 18.86 -15.26
C SER A 103 7.24 19.95 -14.51
N LEU A 104 7.88 20.64 -13.56
CA LEU A 104 7.23 21.69 -12.78
C LEU A 104 6.87 22.94 -13.59
N ARG A 105 7.53 23.19 -14.73
CA ARG A 105 7.19 24.29 -15.65
C ARG A 105 5.77 24.18 -16.22
N ALA A 106 5.18 22.98 -16.24
CA ALA A 106 3.78 22.80 -16.60
C ALA A 106 2.81 23.52 -15.64
N TYR A 107 3.25 23.80 -14.41
CA TYR A 107 2.48 24.48 -13.37
C TYR A 107 2.82 25.97 -13.21
N GLY A 108 3.67 26.52 -14.07
CA GLY A 108 4.04 27.93 -14.07
C GLY A 108 5.56 28.16 -14.19
N ASN A 109 5.98 29.42 -14.02
CA ASN A 109 7.40 29.75 -14.08
C ASN A 109 8.16 29.16 -12.88
N VAL A 110 9.23 28.42 -13.14
CA VAL A 110 10.12 27.86 -12.10
C VAL A 110 11.37 28.73 -12.02
N PRO A 111 11.63 29.42 -10.90
CA PRO A 111 12.85 30.20 -10.72
C PRO A 111 14.12 29.35 -10.88
N ASP A 112 15.18 29.91 -11.46
CA ASP A 112 16.42 29.16 -11.74
C ASP A 112 17.08 28.59 -10.47
N GLU A 113 17.00 29.32 -9.36
CA GLU A 113 17.50 28.86 -8.05
C GLU A 113 16.73 27.63 -7.55
N LEU A 114 15.40 27.62 -7.71
CA LEU A 114 14.56 26.49 -7.36
C LEU A 114 14.82 25.29 -8.27
N ALA A 115 15.02 25.55 -9.57
CA ALA A 115 15.37 24.51 -10.54
C ALA A 115 16.70 23.83 -10.17
N SER A 116 17.74 24.64 -9.89
CA SER A 116 19.06 24.13 -9.50
C SER A 116 19.01 23.31 -8.20
N TYR A 117 18.19 23.73 -7.23
CA TYR A 117 18.01 23.00 -5.98
C TYR A 117 17.25 21.67 -6.17
N LEU A 118 16.13 21.70 -6.89
CA LEU A 118 15.26 20.54 -7.03
C LEU A 118 15.84 19.46 -7.94
N ASP A 119 16.47 19.82 -9.06
CA ASP A 119 16.93 18.83 -10.04
C ASP A 119 17.96 17.86 -9.44
N GLY A 120 18.86 18.35 -8.59
CA GLY A 120 19.82 17.48 -7.89
C GLY A 120 19.19 16.67 -6.76
N ARG A 121 18.27 17.26 -5.99
CA ARG A 121 17.65 16.59 -4.83
C ARG A 121 16.58 15.58 -5.22
N GLY A 122 15.81 15.87 -6.27
CA GLY A 122 14.81 14.97 -6.85
C GLY A 122 15.46 13.68 -7.33
N VAL A 123 16.60 13.77 -8.03
CA VAL A 123 17.39 12.59 -8.44
C VAL A 123 17.84 11.77 -7.23
N GLN A 124 18.42 12.39 -6.21
CA GLN A 124 18.87 11.67 -4.99
C GLN A 124 17.71 10.95 -4.28
N LEU A 125 16.54 11.59 -4.18
CA LEU A 125 15.35 10.98 -3.58
C LEU A 125 14.81 9.82 -4.41
N ALA A 126 14.77 9.98 -5.74
CA ALA A 126 14.37 8.93 -6.65
C ALA A 126 15.31 7.72 -6.54
N GLU A 127 16.62 7.91 -6.62
CA GLU A 127 17.61 6.84 -6.47
C GLU A 127 17.44 6.09 -5.15
N SER A 128 17.24 6.81 -4.04
CA SER A 128 16.99 6.21 -2.72
C SER A 128 15.73 5.32 -2.71
N MET A 129 14.64 5.76 -3.37
CA MET A 129 13.41 4.95 -3.46
C MET A 129 13.57 3.73 -4.37
N ASN A 130 14.33 3.86 -5.45
CA ASN A 130 14.65 2.74 -6.33
C ASN A 130 15.51 1.68 -5.62
N ASP A 131 16.47 2.09 -4.80
CA ASP A 131 17.26 1.17 -3.97
C ASP A 131 16.38 0.40 -2.98
N ILE A 132 15.41 1.07 -2.35
CA ILE A 132 14.40 0.40 -1.50
C ILE A 132 13.58 -0.61 -2.31
N ALA A 133 13.11 -0.27 -3.51
CA ALA A 133 12.35 -1.18 -4.36
C ALA A 133 13.17 -2.43 -4.76
N ARG A 134 14.47 -2.27 -5.01
CA ARG A 134 15.38 -3.35 -5.37
C ARG A 134 15.60 -4.37 -4.25
N LEU A 135 15.50 -3.97 -2.98
CA LEU A 135 15.60 -4.91 -1.84
C LEU A 135 14.55 -6.03 -1.90
N PHE A 136 13.41 -5.76 -2.53
CA PHE A 136 12.26 -6.67 -2.58
C PHE A 136 12.03 -7.27 -3.97
N SER A 137 12.80 -6.82 -4.96
CA SER A 137 12.83 -7.41 -6.29
C SER A 137 13.57 -8.75 -6.17
N ARG A 138 12.90 -9.88 -6.43
CA ARG A 138 13.57 -11.19 -6.41
C ARG A 138 14.82 -11.12 -7.30
N PRO A 139 15.97 -11.71 -6.91
CA PRO A 139 16.98 -12.02 -7.91
C PRO A 139 16.27 -12.88 -8.96
N VAL A 140 16.34 -12.46 -10.21
CA VAL A 140 16.03 -13.36 -11.33
C VAL A 140 16.96 -14.54 -11.12
N VAL A 141 16.40 -15.69 -10.71
CA VAL A 141 17.14 -16.94 -10.68
C VAL A 141 17.68 -17.10 -12.09
N ASP A 142 19.01 -17.08 -12.24
CA ASP A 142 19.71 -17.35 -13.49
C ASP A 142 19.07 -18.56 -14.18
N GLN A 143 18.22 -18.29 -15.18
CA GLN A 143 17.79 -19.32 -16.10
C GLN A 143 18.89 -19.43 -17.15
N PRO A 144 19.60 -20.56 -17.23
CA PRO A 144 20.73 -20.70 -18.12
C PRO A 144 20.26 -20.59 -19.58
N TYR A 145 21.03 -19.83 -20.35
CA TYR A 145 20.98 -19.72 -21.80
C TYR A 145 20.57 -21.05 -22.46
N PHE A 146 19.37 -21.10 -23.05
CA PHE A 146 19.11 -22.05 -24.13
C PHE A 146 19.80 -21.52 -25.39
N ARG A 147 21.05 -21.95 -25.59
CA ARG A 147 21.57 -22.15 -26.96
C ARG A 147 21.11 -23.52 -27.40
N ALA A 148 20.25 -23.58 -28.41
CA ALA A 148 20.08 -24.75 -29.24
C ALA A 148 20.27 -24.36 -30.70
N LYS A 149 21.01 -25.24 -31.38
CA LYS A 149 21.62 -25.17 -32.71
C LYS A 149 20.69 -24.75 -33.84
#